data_AF-A0A8J9V3E5-F1
#
_entry.id   AF-A0A8J9V3E5-F1
#
_cell.length_a   1.000
_cell.length_b   1.000
_cell.length_c   1.000
_cell.angle_alpha   90.00
_cell.angle_beta   90.00
_cell.angle_gamma   90.00
#
_symmetry.space_group_name_H-M   'P 1'
#
loop_
_entity.id
_entity.type
_entity.pdbx_description
1 polymer ?
#
loop_
_entity_poly.entity_id
_entity_poly.type
_entity_poly.pdbx_seq_one_letter_code
_entity_poly.pdbx_strand_id
1 'polypeptide(L)'
;MEPRLIDKIVKAAGHIENNVVCEVGPGPGGITRSIIQQGPRKVILVEKDPRFIPTLELIADACRDKLDVDIITGDILKTNIAHFIPEDVKREWTDLPPPVNLIGNLPFSVSTILMIRWLEMISRKEGPWSFGRTRMTLTFQKEVAERMAAPIMDKQRCRLSVMCQNWCNVKYKFDIPGTAFLPKPEVDVGVVTLTPLKRPIIKLPFKLVEKVIRQIFSMRQKYSIRGAQTLFPEEVREEMALRMYKMADLDPVTRPFQIANGEFGRLCEAYNEIIQKYPEFENYDNRAPKKTTKPVVEAEI
;
A
#
# COMPACT_ATOMS: atom_id res chain seq x y z
N MET A 1 -22.70 2.16 -10.37
CA MET A 1 -22.28 3.41 -9.72
C MET A 1 -22.83 4.57 -10.53
N GLU A 2 -23.30 5.63 -9.87
CA GLU A 2 -23.83 6.81 -10.57
C GLU A 2 -22.74 7.52 -11.40
N PRO A 3 -23.01 7.95 -12.65
CA PRO A 3 -22.02 8.56 -13.54
C PRO A 3 -21.28 9.77 -12.93
N ARG A 4 -21.98 10.63 -12.19
CA ARG A 4 -21.38 11.82 -11.55
C ARG A 4 -20.29 11.47 -10.55
N LEU A 5 -20.46 10.36 -9.82
CA LEU A 5 -19.48 9.89 -8.83
C LEU A 5 -18.26 9.28 -9.52
N ILE A 6 -18.48 8.54 -10.61
CA ILE A 6 -17.42 8.02 -11.47
C ILE A 6 -16.55 9.18 -11.98
N ASP A 7 -17.16 10.22 -12.54
CA ASP A 7 -16.41 11.39 -13.03
C ASP A 7 -15.62 12.08 -11.93
N LYS A 8 -16.16 12.09 -10.70
CA LYS A 8 -15.48 12.66 -9.55
C LYS A 8 -14.23 11.85 -9.17
N ILE A 9 -14.26 10.52 -9.30
CA ILE A 9 -13.08 9.65 -9.08
C ILE A 9 -12.01 9.97 -10.13
N VAL A 10 -12.37 10.01 -11.41
CA VAL A 10 -11.42 10.29 -12.50
C VAL A 10 -10.81 11.68 -12.36
N LYS A 11 -11.62 12.71 -12.05
CA LYS A 11 -11.14 14.06 -11.76
C LYS A 11 -10.19 14.11 -10.56
N ALA A 12 -10.36 13.23 -9.56
CA ALA A 12 -9.48 13.18 -8.40
C ALA A 12 -8.05 12.72 -8.77
N ALA A 13 -7.89 11.96 -9.85
CA ALA A 13 -6.59 11.57 -10.40
C ALA A 13 -5.80 12.76 -10.98
N GLY A 14 -6.47 13.90 -11.20
CA GLY A 14 -5.88 15.12 -11.75
C GLY A 14 -6.01 15.17 -13.27
N HIS A 15 -5.11 15.92 -13.93
CA HIS A 15 -5.07 16.02 -15.39
C HIS A 15 -4.51 14.71 -15.97
N ILE A 16 -5.33 14.00 -16.76
CA ILE A 16 -4.99 12.71 -17.38
C ILE A 16 -5.03 12.74 -18.91
N GLU A 17 -5.30 13.89 -19.51
CA GLU A 17 -5.22 14.07 -20.95
C GLU A 17 -3.79 13.82 -21.43
N ASN A 18 -3.64 13.11 -22.55
CA ASN A 18 -2.36 12.65 -23.09
C ASN A 18 -1.50 11.77 -22.15
N ASN A 19 -2.03 11.34 -21.00
CA ASN A 19 -1.37 10.39 -20.11
C ASN A 19 -1.70 8.95 -20.49
N VAL A 20 -0.89 8.02 -19.99
CA VAL A 20 -1.20 6.58 -19.97
C VAL A 20 -2.00 6.30 -18.70
N VAL A 21 -3.15 5.65 -18.83
CA VAL A 21 -4.02 5.34 -17.68
C VAL A 21 -4.16 3.83 -17.53
N CYS A 22 -3.71 3.30 -16.40
CA CYS A 22 -3.86 1.89 -16.05
C CYS A 22 -5.06 1.74 -15.12
N GLU A 23 -6.16 1.20 -15.62
CA GLU A 23 -7.33 0.89 -14.81
C GLU A 23 -7.28 -0.56 -14.32
N VAL A 24 -7.45 -0.74 -13.01
CA VAL A 24 -7.46 -2.06 -12.39
C VAL A 24 -8.87 -2.43 -11.93
N GLY A 25 -9.38 -3.55 -12.42
CA GLY A 25 -10.74 -4.04 -12.16
C GLY A 25 -11.80 -3.10 -12.72
N PRO A 26 -11.80 -2.83 -14.05
CA PRO A 26 -12.78 -1.95 -14.68
C PRO A 26 -14.22 -2.46 -14.58
N GLY A 27 -14.42 -3.76 -14.37
CA GLY A 27 -15.75 -4.38 -14.32
C GLY A 27 -16.57 -4.02 -15.55
N PRO A 28 -17.81 -3.51 -15.41
CA PRO A 28 -18.66 -3.13 -16.54
C PRO A 28 -18.17 -1.90 -17.34
N GLY A 29 -16.99 -1.33 -17.02
CA GLY A 29 -16.38 -0.25 -17.78
C GLY A 29 -16.93 1.15 -17.46
N GLY A 30 -17.54 1.32 -16.29
CA GLY A 30 -18.08 2.63 -15.86
C GLY A 30 -16.99 3.69 -15.73
N ILE A 31 -15.95 3.39 -14.95
CA ILE A 31 -14.78 4.28 -14.78
C ILE A 31 -13.99 4.38 -16.09
N THR A 32 -13.83 3.28 -16.83
CA THR A 32 -13.23 3.26 -18.17
C THR A 32 -13.81 4.32 -19.10
N ARG A 33 -15.14 4.42 -19.23
CA ARG A 33 -15.79 5.41 -20.09
C ARG A 33 -15.46 6.85 -19.67
N SER A 34 -15.43 7.11 -18.37
CA SER A 34 -15.09 8.44 -17.85
C SER A 34 -13.60 8.77 -18.05
N ILE A 35 -12.70 7.77 -17.93
CA ILE A 35 -11.28 7.90 -18.28
C ILE A 35 -11.13 8.29 -19.76
N ILE A 36 -11.77 7.56 -20.67
CA ILE A 36 -11.69 7.81 -22.12
C ILE A 36 -12.14 9.23 -22.47
N GLN A 37 -13.18 9.73 -21.81
CA GLN A 37 -13.68 11.11 -22.00
C GLN A 37 -12.67 12.20 -21.60
N GLN A 38 -11.66 11.89 -20.79
CA GLN A 38 -10.59 12.84 -20.46
C GLN A 38 -9.46 12.89 -21.50
N GLY A 39 -9.56 12.14 -22.59
CA GLY A 39 -8.57 12.15 -23.67
C GLY A 39 -7.17 11.65 -23.27
N PRO A 40 -7.02 10.51 -22.56
CA PRO A 40 -5.71 9.90 -22.38
C PRO A 40 -5.12 9.51 -23.75
N ARG A 41 -3.80 9.27 -23.82
CA ARG A 41 -3.19 8.74 -25.05
C ARG A 41 -3.30 7.23 -25.18
N LYS A 42 -3.39 6.53 -24.04
CA LYS A 42 -3.50 5.07 -23.96
C LYS A 42 -4.21 4.67 -22.67
N VAL A 43 -5.06 3.65 -22.75
CA VAL A 43 -5.72 3.03 -21.60
C VAL A 43 -5.34 1.56 -21.51
N ILE A 44 -4.95 1.10 -20.33
CA ILE A 44 -4.57 -0.29 -20.07
C ILE A 44 -5.53 -0.83 -19.01
N LEU A 45 -6.31 -1.84 -19.36
CA LEU A 45 -7.34 -2.42 -18.52
C LEU A 45 -6.89 -3.79 -18.03
N VAL A 46 -6.91 -4.03 -16.71
CA VAL A 46 -6.68 -5.37 -16.15
C VAL A 46 -7.96 -5.85 -15.48
N GLU A 47 -8.60 -6.85 -16.08
CA GLU A 47 -9.84 -7.44 -15.59
C GLU A 47 -9.69 -8.93 -15.34
N LYS A 48 -10.09 -9.38 -14.16
CA LYS A 48 -9.99 -10.79 -13.76
C LYS A 48 -11.21 -11.59 -14.17
N ASP A 49 -12.39 -10.96 -14.17
CA ASP A 49 -13.66 -11.61 -14.44
C ASP A 49 -13.97 -11.60 -15.95
N PRO A 50 -13.90 -12.76 -16.63
CA PRO A 50 -14.06 -12.84 -18.07
C PRO A 50 -15.44 -12.37 -18.55
N ARG A 51 -16.46 -12.31 -17.67
CA ARG A 51 -17.81 -11.87 -18.02
C ARG A 51 -17.87 -10.42 -18.47
N PHE A 52 -16.92 -9.59 -18.05
CA PHE A 52 -16.88 -8.18 -18.42
C PHE A 52 -16.08 -7.90 -19.69
N ILE A 53 -15.23 -8.84 -20.13
CA ILE A 53 -14.33 -8.65 -21.28
C ILE A 53 -15.08 -8.22 -22.56
N PRO A 54 -16.20 -8.87 -22.96
CA PRO A 54 -16.94 -8.44 -24.16
C PRO A 54 -17.44 -6.99 -24.06
N THR A 55 -17.80 -6.52 -22.86
CA THR A 55 -18.23 -5.13 -22.65
C THR A 55 -17.06 -4.16 -22.81
N LEU A 56 -15.87 -4.54 -22.33
CA LEU A 56 -14.65 -3.74 -22.48
C LEU A 56 -14.17 -3.69 -23.94
N GLU A 57 -14.26 -4.80 -24.67
CA GLU A 57 -13.95 -4.87 -26.10
C GLU A 57 -14.87 -3.93 -26.90
N LEU A 58 -16.18 -3.93 -26.63
CA LEU A 58 -17.11 -2.97 -27.24
C LEU A 58 -16.75 -1.51 -26.94
N ILE A 59 -16.25 -1.21 -25.74
CA ILE A 59 -15.78 0.15 -25.38
C ILE A 59 -14.52 0.50 -26.17
N ALA A 60 -13.56 -0.41 -26.25
CA ALA A 60 -12.32 -0.23 -27.01
C ALA A 60 -12.61 -0.01 -28.50
N ASP A 61 -13.48 -0.82 -29.08
CA ASP A 61 -13.88 -0.73 -30.50
C ASP A 61 -14.53 0.60 -30.83
N ALA A 62 -15.36 1.14 -29.93
CA ALA A 62 -16.01 2.43 -30.11
C ALA A 62 -15.05 3.63 -30.11
N CYS A 63 -13.80 3.46 -29.67
CA CYS A 63 -12.80 4.54 -29.61
C CYS A 63 -11.48 4.21 -30.33
N ARG A 64 -11.42 3.09 -31.07
CA ARG A 64 -10.20 2.53 -31.67
C ARG A 64 -9.47 3.50 -32.60
N ASP A 65 -10.19 4.38 -33.30
CA ASP A 65 -9.58 5.37 -34.22
C ASP A 65 -8.87 6.53 -33.50
N LYS A 66 -9.11 6.70 -32.19
CA LYS A 66 -8.66 7.86 -31.41
C LYS A 66 -7.82 7.49 -30.20
N LEU A 67 -7.96 6.27 -29.70
CA LEU A 67 -7.37 5.83 -28.44
C LEU A 67 -6.91 4.39 -28.53
N ASP A 68 -5.68 4.17 -28.10
CA ASP A 68 -5.11 2.84 -27.90
C ASP A 68 -5.61 2.26 -26.56
N VAL A 69 -6.26 1.10 -26.60
CA VAL A 69 -6.84 0.41 -25.43
C VAL A 69 -6.35 -1.03 -25.38
N ASP A 70 -5.55 -1.37 -24.37
CA ASP A 70 -5.14 -2.74 -24.08
C ASP A 70 -6.10 -3.36 -23.05
N ILE A 71 -6.62 -4.55 -23.35
CA ILE A 71 -7.44 -5.34 -22.41
C ILE A 71 -6.66 -6.59 -22.01
N ILE A 72 -6.36 -6.70 -20.72
CA ILE A 72 -5.60 -7.81 -20.14
C ILE A 72 -6.52 -8.61 -19.23
N THR A 73 -6.84 -9.83 -19.65
CA THR A 73 -7.58 -10.79 -18.83
C THR A 73 -6.64 -11.42 -17.80
N GLY A 74 -6.73 -10.99 -16.54
CA GLY A 74 -5.84 -11.49 -15.49
C GLY A 74 -6.08 -10.91 -14.11
N ASP A 75 -5.50 -11.57 -13.09
CA ASP A 75 -5.49 -11.08 -11.72
C ASP A 75 -4.41 -10.01 -11.56
N ILE A 76 -4.76 -8.79 -11.14
CA ILE A 76 -3.79 -7.71 -10.90
C ILE A 76 -2.69 -8.09 -9.90
N LEU A 77 -2.98 -9.00 -8.97
CA LEU A 77 -1.96 -9.52 -8.05
C LEU A 77 -0.94 -10.43 -8.76
N LYS A 78 -1.07 -10.69 -10.06
CA LYS A 78 -0.13 -11.53 -10.81
C LYS A 78 0.34 -10.84 -12.10
N THR A 79 -0.47 -9.95 -12.65
CA THR A 79 -0.17 -9.22 -13.88
C THR A 79 0.93 -8.18 -13.69
N ASN A 80 1.97 -8.23 -14.52
CA ASN A 80 2.97 -7.17 -14.62
C ASN A 80 2.54 -6.10 -15.64
N ILE A 81 1.79 -5.09 -15.18
CA ILE A 81 1.29 -4.03 -16.07
C ILE A 81 2.40 -3.15 -16.66
N ALA A 82 3.62 -3.21 -16.12
CA ALA A 82 4.76 -2.46 -16.62
C ALA A 82 5.09 -2.77 -18.08
N HIS A 83 4.84 -4.00 -18.54
CA HIS A 83 5.11 -4.41 -19.92
C HIS A 83 4.26 -3.69 -20.97
N PHE A 84 3.14 -3.09 -20.55
CA PHE A 84 2.19 -2.42 -21.43
C PHE A 84 2.34 -0.89 -21.39
N ILE A 85 3.16 -0.37 -20.47
CA ILE A 85 3.41 1.07 -20.36
C ILE A 85 4.52 1.44 -21.38
N PRO A 86 4.28 2.41 -22.28
CA PRO A 86 5.29 2.88 -23.23
C PRO A 86 6.57 3.41 -22.55
N GLU A 87 7.75 3.10 -23.07
CA GLU A 87 9.02 3.54 -22.45
C GLU A 87 9.22 5.07 -22.54
N ASP A 88 8.62 5.75 -23.53
CA ASP A 88 8.75 7.20 -23.73
C ASP A 88 8.09 8.04 -22.61
N VAL A 89 7.21 7.45 -21.79
CA VAL A 89 6.63 8.13 -20.63
C VAL A 89 7.47 8.02 -19.37
N LYS A 90 8.56 7.24 -19.39
CA LYS A 90 9.44 7.08 -18.23
C LYS A 90 10.07 8.40 -17.81
N ARG A 91 10.14 8.60 -16.49
CA ARG A 91 10.82 9.73 -15.85
C ARG A 91 11.76 9.23 -14.77
N GLU A 92 12.84 9.97 -14.55
CA GLU A 92 13.72 9.72 -13.42
C GLU A 92 12.95 9.87 -12.10
N TRP A 93 13.34 9.09 -11.09
CA TRP A 93 12.62 9.07 -9.81
C TRP A 93 12.55 10.45 -9.13
N THR A 94 13.59 11.27 -9.31
CA THR A 94 13.72 12.60 -8.72
C THR A 94 12.97 13.71 -9.47
N ASP A 95 12.52 13.44 -10.70
CA ASP A 95 11.82 14.39 -11.55
C ASP A 95 10.34 14.51 -11.17
N LEU A 96 9.58 15.22 -12.00
CA LEU A 96 8.12 15.19 -11.94
C LEU A 96 7.62 13.75 -12.17
N PRO A 97 6.48 13.36 -11.55
CA PRO A 97 5.89 12.05 -11.82
C PRO A 97 5.68 11.85 -13.32
N PRO A 98 5.86 10.62 -13.83
CA PRO A 98 5.58 10.31 -15.23
C PRO A 98 4.09 10.58 -15.54
N PRO A 99 3.75 10.82 -16.82
CA PRO A 99 2.37 10.93 -17.29
C PRO A 99 1.68 9.55 -17.31
N VAL A 100 1.71 8.86 -16.17
CA VAL A 100 1.10 7.54 -15.93
C VAL A 100 0.25 7.62 -14.66
N ASN A 101 -1.00 7.16 -14.75
CA ASN A 101 -1.92 7.13 -13.64
C ASN A 101 -2.53 5.74 -13.47
N LEU A 102 -2.44 5.18 -12.26
CA LEU A 102 -3.19 4.00 -11.88
C LEU A 102 -4.52 4.43 -11.26
N ILE A 103 -5.62 3.88 -11.76
CA ILE A 103 -6.97 4.14 -11.24
C ILE A 103 -7.62 2.80 -10.94
N GLY A 104 -8.33 2.67 -9.82
CA GLY A 104 -8.99 1.41 -9.50
C GLY A 104 -10.09 1.54 -8.47
N ASN A 105 -11.19 0.84 -8.72
CA ASN A 105 -12.29 0.66 -7.77
C ASN A 105 -12.44 -0.82 -7.43
N LEU A 106 -11.51 -1.33 -6.64
CA LEU A 106 -11.36 -2.76 -6.41
C LEU A 106 -12.23 -3.26 -5.24
N PRO A 107 -12.60 -4.55 -5.24
CA PRO A 107 -13.15 -5.20 -4.06
C PRO A 107 -12.24 -4.99 -2.83
N PHE A 108 -12.85 -4.72 -1.67
CA PHE A 108 -12.10 -4.32 -0.48
C PHE A 108 -11.09 -5.37 -0.01
N SER A 109 -11.43 -6.66 -0.13
CA SER A 109 -10.54 -7.79 0.19
C SER A 109 -9.26 -7.79 -0.65
N VAL A 110 -9.32 -7.28 -1.88
CA VAL A 110 -8.17 -7.21 -2.80
C VAL A 110 -7.39 -5.91 -2.60
N SER A 111 -8.08 -4.79 -2.45
CA SER A 111 -7.49 -3.44 -2.41
C SER A 111 -6.38 -3.29 -1.36
N THR A 112 -6.59 -3.79 -0.13
CA THR A 112 -5.61 -3.65 0.96
C THR A 112 -4.37 -4.51 0.73
N ILE A 113 -4.55 -5.74 0.25
CA ILE A 113 -3.44 -6.65 -0.09
C ILE A 113 -2.61 -6.05 -1.24
N LEU A 114 -3.30 -5.57 -2.26
CA LEU A 114 -2.66 -4.92 -3.41
C LEU A 114 -1.86 -3.69 -2.98
N MET A 115 -2.40 -2.87 -2.08
CA MET A 115 -1.71 -1.68 -1.59
C MET A 115 -0.40 -2.02 -0.88
N ILE A 116 -0.37 -3.04 -0.01
CA ILE A 116 0.88 -3.46 0.67
C ILE A 116 1.92 -3.94 -0.35
N ARG A 117 1.50 -4.75 -1.34
CA ARG A 117 2.39 -5.20 -2.41
C ARG A 117 2.92 -4.04 -3.25
N TRP A 118 2.06 -3.08 -3.56
CA TRP A 118 2.45 -1.88 -4.30
C TRP A 118 3.42 -1.00 -3.52
N LEU A 119 3.27 -0.87 -2.19
CA LEU A 119 4.28 -0.19 -1.37
C LEU A 119 5.64 -0.92 -1.40
N GLU A 120 5.63 -2.26 -1.40
CA GLU A 120 6.86 -3.05 -1.57
C GLU A 120 7.51 -2.79 -2.95
N MET A 121 6.72 -2.81 -4.03
CA MET A 121 7.20 -2.50 -5.37
C MET A 121 7.71 -1.04 -5.49
N ILE A 122 7.03 -0.07 -4.86
CA ILE A 122 7.51 1.33 -4.76
C ILE A 122 8.86 1.39 -4.07
N SER A 123 9.04 0.65 -2.97
CA SER A 123 10.30 0.63 -2.22
C SER A 123 11.48 0.13 -3.07
N ARG A 124 11.21 -0.76 -4.03
CA ARG A 124 12.20 -1.31 -4.97
C ARG A 124 12.21 -0.62 -6.33
N LYS A 125 11.29 0.32 -6.57
CA LYS A 125 11.06 0.99 -7.85
C LYS A 125 10.79 0.01 -9.00
N GLU A 126 9.97 -1.00 -8.72
CA GLU A 126 9.61 -2.08 -9.65
C GLU A 126 8.21 -1.91 -10.26
N GLY A 127 7.93 -2.65 -11.33
CA GLY A 127 6.63 -2.66 -12.00
C GLY A 127 6.23 -1.26 -12.51
N PRO A 128 5.03 -0.73 -12.20
CA PRO A 128 4.63 0.61 -12.64
C PRO A 128 5.56 1.73 -12.15
N TRP A 129 6.34 1.46 -11.09
CA TRP A 129 7.26 2.41 -10.49
C TRP A 129 8.67 2.36 -11.09
N SER A 130 8.95 1.44 -12.02
CA SER A 130 10.16 1.52 -12.85
C SER A 130 10.12 2.68 -13.85
N PHE A 131 8.92 3.23 -14.11
CA PHE A 131 8.69 4.41 -14.96
C PHE A 131 8.81 5.74 -14.21
N GLY A 132 9.09 5.69 -12.89
CA GLY A 132 9.15 6.86 -12.02
C GLY A 132 8.06 6.84 -10.95
N ARG A 133 7.74 8.01 -10.39
CA ARG A 133 6.80 8.15 -9.26
C ARG A 133 5.33 8.12 -9.68
N THR A 134 4.94 7.09 -10.42
CA THR A 134 3.60 6.84 -10.95
C THR A 134 2.53 7.02 -9.87
N ARG A 135 1.50 7.82 -10.19
CA ARG A 135 0.43 8.19 -9.26
C ARG A 135 -0.67 7.12 -9.22
N MET A 136 -1.37 7.05 -8.10
CA MET A 136 -2.51 6.15 -7.90
C MET A 136 -3.73 6.93 -7.41
N THR A 137 -4.92 6.55 -7.89
CA THR A 137 -6.22 6.98 -7.37
C THR A 137 -7.08 5.74 -7.15
N LEU A 138 -7.33 5.43 -5.88
CA LEU A 138 -7.93 4.16 -5.48
C LEU A 138 -9.08 4.38 -4.53
N THR A 139 -10.02 3.44 -4.54
CA THR A 139 -11.09 3.38 -3.56
C THR A 139 -10.80 2.32 -2.51
N PHE A 140 -11.22 2.59 -1.27
CA PHE A 140 -11.18 1.65 -0.16
C PHE A 140 -12.45 1.80 0.67
N GLN A 141 -12.71 0.87 1.58
CA GLN A 141 -13.65 1.14 2.68
C GLN A 141 -13.26 2.45 3.36
N LYS A 142 -14.25 3.28 3.71
CA LYS A 142 -14.03 4.61 4.30
C LYS A 142 -13.01 4.57 5.45
N GLU A 143 -13.19 3.66 6.40
CA GLU A 143 -12.27 3.53 7.54
C GLU A 143 -10.82 3.20 7.10
N VAL A 144 -10.64 2.35 6.09
CA VAL A 144 -9.31 2.01 5.57
C VAL A 144 -8.67 3.22 4.90
N ALA A 145 -9.44 3.96 4.09
CA ALA A 145 -8.98 5.19 3.45
C ALA A 145 -8.60 6.28 4.48
N GLU A 146 -9.41 6.46 5.53
CA GLU A 146 -9.11 7.37 6.65
C GLU A 146 -7.82 6.95 7.35
N ARG A 147 -7.68 5.66 7.67
CA ARG A 147 -6.47 5.10 8.28
C ARG A 147 -5.24 5.38 7.43
N MET A 148 -5.29 5.21 6.11
CA MET A 148 -4.13 5.48 5.23
C MET A 148 -3.64 6.94 5.34
N ALA A 149 -4.57 7.89 5.42
CA ALA A 149 -4.30 9.33 5.47
C ALA A 149 -4.15 9.89 6.90
N ALA A 150 -4.39 9.07 7.93
CA ALA A 150 -4.43 9.51 9.32
C ALA A 150 -3.09 10.13 9.79
N PRO A 151 -3.08 11.40 10.24
CA PRO A 151 -1.86 12.07 10.69
C PRO A 151 -1.35 11.50 12.02
N ILE A 152 -0.20 12.00 12.49
CA ILE A 152 0.33 11.70 13.83
C ILE A 152 -0.70 12.13 14.88
N MET A 153 -0.79 11.40 15.99
CA MET A 153 -1.77 11.60 17.07
C MET A 153 -3.23 11.24 16.74
N ASP A 154 -3.55 10.91 15.50
CA ASP A 154 -4.93 10.59 15.11
C ASP A 154 -5.38 9.21 15.65
N LYS A 155 -6.64 9.13 16.07
CA LYS A 155 -7.27 7.90 16.59
C LYS A 155 -7.33 6.76 15.58
N GLN A 156 -7.33 7.06 14.28
CA GLN A 156 -7.29 6.09 13.17
C GLN A 156 -5.86 5.72 12.77
N ARG A 157 -4.83 6.45 13.23
CA ARG A 157 -3.43 6.17 12.82
C ARG A 157 -3.03 4.75 13.20
N CYS A 158 -2.66 3.93 12.25
CA CYS A 158 -2.30 2.52 12.45
C CYS A 158 -1.07 2.14 11.60
N ARG A 159 -0.73 0.85 11.57
CA ARG A 159 0.34 0.31 10.72
C ARG A 159 0.23 0.81 9.27
N LEU A 160 -0.97 0.77 8.70
CA LEU A 160 -1.19 1.15 7.30
C LEU A 160 -0.88 2.63 7.06
N SER A 161 -1.19 3.51 8.01
CA SER A 161 -0.86 4.95 7.95
C SER A 161 0.64 5.15 7.80
N VAL A 162 1.43 4.53 8.68
CA VAL A 162 2.89 4.70 8.70
C VAL A 162 3.49 4.13 7.42
N MET A 163 3.05 2.93 6.99
CA MET A 163 3.52 2.31 5.76
C MET A 163 3.20 3.18 4.53
N CYS A 164 1.95 3.61 4.33
CA CYS A 164 1.61 4.43 3.18
C CYS A 164 2.35 5.77 3.18
N GLN A 165 2.40 6.46 4.32
CA GLN A 165 3.03 7.78 4.45
C GLN A 165 4.57 7.73 4.39
N ASN A 166 5.17 6.54 4.62
CA ASN A 166 6.61 6.38 4.48
C ASN A 166 7.08 6.49 3.02
N TRP A 167 6.33 5.89 2.09
CA TRP A 167 6.70 5.84 0.67
C TRP A 167 5.88 6.79 -0.20
N CYS A 168 4.72 7.28 0.26
CA CYS A 168 3.81 8.10 -0.54
C CYS A 168 3.34 9.35 0.21
N ASN A 169 3.12 10.41 -0.55
CA ASN A 169 2.18 11.46 -0.16
C ASN A 169 0.75 10.93 -0.35
N VAL A 170 0.03 10.74 0.75
CA VAL A 170 -1.33 10.19 0.77
C VAL A 170 -2.32 11.33 0.97
N LYS A 171 -3.33 11.44 0.10
CA LYS A 171 -4.41 12.43 0.25
C LYS A 171 -5.76 11.74 0.19
N TYR A 172 -6.51 11.85 1.29
CA TYR A 172 -7.93 11.56 1.31
C TYR A 172 -8.68 12.62 0.49
N LYS A 173 -9.54 12.20 -0.44
CA LYS A 173 -10.22 13.13 -1.37
C LYS A 173 -11.65 13.41 -0.94
N PHE A 174 -12.47 12.36 -0.86
CA PHE A 174 -13.88 12.46 -0.49
C PHE A 174 -14.48 11.07 -0.26
N ASP A 175 -15.67 11.08 0.34
CA ASP A 175 -16.51 9.89 0.55
C ASP A 175 -17.47 9.69 -0.62
N ILE A 176 -17.77 8.44 -0.91
CA ILE A 176 -18.86 8.01 -1.76
C ILE A 176 -19.82 7.18 -0.90
N PRO A 177 -21.11 7.57 -0.81
CA PRO A 177 -22.10 6.79 -0.09
C PRO A 177 -22.16 5.35 -0.60
N GLY A 178 -22.22 4.36 0.30
CA GLY A 178 -22.33 2.95 -0.09
C GLY A 178 -23.55 2.67 -0.98
N THR A 179 -24.63 3.43 -0.80
CA THR A 179 -25.85 3.37 -1.64
C THR A 179 -25.61 3.63 -3.13
N ALA A 180 -24.48 4.24 -3.50
CA ALA A 180 -24.13 4.50 -4.90
C ALA A 180 -23.56 3.27 -5.62
N PHE A 181 -23.33 2.15 -4.94
CA PHE A 181 -22.71 0.94 -5.51
C PHE A 181 -23.74 -0.17 -5.72
N LEU A 182 -23.46 -1.06 -6.67
CA LEU A 182 -24.23 -2.27 -6.92
C LEU A 182 -23.27 -3.46 -7.11
N PRO A 183 -23.30 -4.48 -6.24
CA PRO A 183 -24.10 -4.56 -5.01
C PRO A 183 -23.70 -3.48 -3.99
N LYS A 184 -24.65 -3.10 -3.12
CA LYS A 184 -24.42 -2.09 -2.08
C LYS A 184 -23.48 -2.66 -0.99
N PRO A 185 -22.31 -2.06 -0.73
CA PRO A 185 -21.48 -2.41 0.41
C PRO A 185 -22.12 -1.98 1.74
N GLU A 186 -21.70 -2.62 2.82
CA GLU A 186 -22.16 -2.30 4.18
C GLU A 186 -21.64 -0.95 4.71
N VAL A 187 -20.56 -0.45 4.10
CA VAL A 187 -19.85 0.76 4.52
C VAL A 187 -19.68 1.71 3.34
N ASP A 188 -19.51 2.99 3.66
CA ASP A 188 -19.13 4.00 2.67
C ASP A 188 -17.72 3.75 2.13
N VAL A 189 -17.43 4.38 1.00
CA VAL A 189 -16.18 4.22 0.26
C VAL A 189 -15.40 5.52 0.27
N GLY A 190 -14.13 5.47 0.64
CA GLY A 190 -13.22 6.61 0.59
C GLY A 190 -12.35 6.58 -0.67
N VAL A 191 -12.22 7.73 -1.33
CA VAL A 191 -11.30 7.92 -2.46
C VAL A 191 -9.98 8.49 -1.96
N VAL A 192 -8.87 7.83 -2.29
CA VAL A 192 -7.52 8.22 -1.87
C VAL A 192 -6.61 8.34 -3.08
N THR A 193 -5.81 9.41 -3.12
CA THR A 193 -4.70 9.51 -4.07
C THR A 193 -3.37 9.31 -3.38
N LEU A 194 -2.47 8.58 -4.03
CA LEU A 194 -1.12 8.34 -3.56
C LEU A 194 -0.11 8.78 -4.62
N THR A 195 0.89 9.55 -4.22
CA THR A 195 2.03 9.89 -5.07
C THR A 195 3.31 9.48 -4.36
N PRO A 196 4.12 8.56 -4.92
CA PRO A 196 5.39 8.18 -4.31
C PRO A 196 6.28 9.40 -4.00
N LEU A 197 6.96 9.36 -2.87
CA LEU A 197 7.90 10.40 -2.43
C LEU A 197 9.22 10.29 -3.21
N LYS A 198 9.90 11.42 -3.40
CA LYS A 198 11.26 11.43 -3.97
C LYS A 198 12.24 10.64 -3.11
N ARG A 199 12.08 10.73 -1.78
CA ARG A 199 12.84 9.97 -0.79
C ARG A 199 11.84 9.45 0.25
N PRO A 200 11.86 8.15 0.59
CA PRO A 200 11.06 7.66 1.71
C PRO A 200 11.56 8.27 3.02
N ILE A 201 10.69 8.34 4.02
CA ILE A 201 11.03 8.88 5.34
C ILE A 201 12.02 7.94 6.06
N ILE A 202 11.73 6.64 6.01
CA ILE A 202 12.52 5.52 6.53
C ILE A 202 13.23 4.87 5.35
N LYS A 203 14.57 4.88 5.37
CA LYS A 203 15.43 4.43 4.26
C LYS A 203 16.00 3.03 4.50
N LEU A 204 15.15 2.11 4.93
CA LEU A 204 15.50 0.71 5.21
C LEU A 204 14.67 -0.26 4.36
N PRO A 205 15.10 -1.52 4.21
CA PRO A 205 14.38 -2.51 3.44
C PRO A 205 12.91 -2.65 3.89
N PHE A 206 12.00 -2.78 2.93
CA PHE A 206 10.55 -2.82 3.19
C PHE A 206 10.16 -3.84 4.26
N LYS A 207 10.71 -5.07 4.18
CA LYS A 207 10.37 -6.15 5.12
C LYS A 207 10.79 -5.86 6.56
N LEU A 208 11.94 -5.19 6.75
CA LEU A 208 12.39 -4.76 8.07
C LEU A 208 11.44 -3.71 8.64
N VAL A 209 11.14 -2.68 7.85
CA VAL A 209 10.22 -1.59 8.25
C VAL A 209 8.83 -2.15 8.56
N GLU A 210 8.32 -3.03 7.70
CA GLU A 210 7.03 -3.72 7.91
C GLU A 210 7.02 -4.54 9.20
N LYS A 211 8.09 -5.32 9.47
CA LYS A 211 8.21 -6.15 10.67
C LYS A 211 8.17 -5.29 11.94
N VAL A 212 9.00 -4.25 12.01
CA VAL A 212 9.11 -3.37 13.18
C VAL A 212 7.79 -2.66 13.44
N ILE A 213 7.20 -2.01 12.43
CA ILE A 213 5.94 -1.28 12.58
C ILE A 213 4.80 -2.24 12.95
N ARG A 214 4.73 -3.43 12.33
CA ARG A 214 3.72 -4.45 12.65
C ARG A 214 3.78 -4.84 14.12
N GLN A 215 4.97 -5.09 14.66
CA GLN A 215 5.10 -5.49 16.06
C GLN A 215 4.77 -4.36 17.02
N ILE A 216 5.20 -3.12 16.74
CA ILE A 216 4.86 -1.96 17.58
C ILE A 216 3.35 -1.71 17.62
N PHE A 217 2.64 -1.83 16.48
CA PHE A 217 1.19 -1.65 16.43
C PHE A 217 0.37 -2.87 16.89
N SER A 218 1.00 -4.01 17.21
CA SER A 218 0.30 -5.22 17.65
C SER A 218 -0.50 -5.01 18.94
N MET A 219 -0.04 -4.09 19.80
CA MET A 219 -0.69 -3.72 21.06
C MET A 219 -0.99 -2.22 21.11
N ARG A 220 -1.82 -1.74 20.18
CA ARG A 220 -2.17 -0.32 20.01
C ARG A 220 -2.47 0.45 21.31
N GLN A 221 -3.19 -0.19 22.24
CA GLN A 221 -3.66 0.47 23.47
C GLN A 221 -2.61 0.49 24.60
N LYS A 222 -1.49 -0.21 24.42
CA LYS A 222 -0.36 -0.24 25.37
C LYS A 222 0.76 0.69 24.89
N TYR A 223 1.73 0.92 25.77
CA TYR A 223 2.99 1.57 25.41
C TYR A 223 3.72 0.81 24.31
N SER A 224 4.32 1.52 23.37
CA SER A 224 4.88 0.97 22.14
C SER A 224 6.00 -0.03 22.39
N ILE A 225 6.73 0.11 23.50
CA ILE A 225 7.77 -0.84 23.90
C ILE A 225 7.20 -2.26 24.09
N ARG A 226 5.94 -2.41 24.52
CA ARG A 226 5.31 -3.74 24.67
C ARG A 226 5.14 -4.46 23.35
N GLY A 227 4.87 -3.71 22.28
CA GLY A 227 4.89 -4.24 20.92
C GLY A 227 6.32 -4.56 20.48
N ALA A 228 7.27 -3.65 20.71
CA ALA A 228 8.67 -3.84 20.30
C ALA A 228 9.35 -5.04 21.00
N GLN A 229 9.00 -5.34 22.25
CA GLN A 229 9.47 -6.54 22.97
C GLN A 229 9.22 -7.84 22.19
N THR A 230 8.19 -7.88 21.34
CA THR A 230 7.89 -9.05 20.51
C THR A 230 8.82 -9.25 19.31
N LEU A 231 9.76 -8.32 19.07
CA LEU A 231 10.81 -8.46 18.07
C LEU A 231 11.97 -9.36 18.55
N PHE A 232 12.00 -9.70 19.84
CA PHE A 232 13.13 -10.36 20.48
C PHE A 232 12.68 -11.61 21.27
N PRO A 233 13.57 -12.61 21.46
CA PRO A 233 13.30 -13.78 22.29
C PRO A 233 12.86 -13.44 23.72
N GLU A 234 12.08 -14.32 24.34
CA GLU A 234 11.45 -14.06 25.65
C GLU A 234 12.47 -13.75 26.74
N GLU A 235 13.65 -14.36 26.66
CA GLU A 235 14.74 -14.28 27.63
C GLU A 235 15.42 -12.91 27.65
N VAL A 236 15.47 -12.22 26.49
CA VAL A 236 16.23 -10.96 26.31
C VAL A 236 15.37 -9.77 25.90
N ARG A 237 14.06 -9.97 25.70
CA ARG A 237 13.18 -8.96 25.10
C ARG A 237 13.10 -7.64 25.85
N GLU A 238 13.19 -7.66 27.18
CA GLU A 238 13.07 -6.44 27.97
C GLU A 238 14.30 -5.57 27.80
N GLU A 239 15.49 -6.17 27.93
CA GLU A 239 16.78 -5.52 27.72
C GLU A 239 16.92 -5.01 26.28
N MET A 240 16.66 -5.87 25.28
CA MET A 240 16.85 -5.53 23.87
C MET A 240 15.86 -4.47 23.39
N ALA A 241 14.61 -4.51 23.85
CA ALA A 241 13.64 -3.47 23.53
C ALA A 241 14.03 -2.13 24.19
N LEU A 242 14.46 -2.14 25.45
CA LEU A 242 14.92 -0.91 26.11
C LEU A 242 16.16 -0.32 25.42
N ARG A 243 17.11 -1.18 25.03
CA ARG A 243 18.29 -0.81 24.24
C ARG A 243 17.88 -0.18 22.90
N MET A 244 16.95 -0.79 22.18
CA MET A 244 16.41 -0.27 20.91
C MET A 244 15.79 1.13 21.08
N TYR A 245 15.01 1.36 22.14
CA TYR A 245 14.41 2.68 22.40
C TYR A 245 15.44 3.73 22.82
N LYS A 246 16.44 3.34 23.61
CA LYS A 246 17.56 4.22 23.99
C LYS A 246 18.38 4.64 22.76
N MET A 247 18.67 3.71 21.86
CA MET A 247 19.35 4.00 20.60
C MET A 247 18.52 4.89 19.68
N ALA A 248 17.20 4.72 19.68
CA ALA A 248 16.29 5.50 18.86
C ALA A 248 15.93 6.88 19.44
N ASP A 249 16.40 7.22 20.65
CA ASP A 249 16.04 8.43 21.39
C ASP A 249 14.51 8.64 21.40
N LEU A 250 13.80 7.67 21.96
CA LEU A 250 12.34 7.68 22.07
C LEU A 250 11.90 7.19 23.45
N ASP A 251 10.91 7.84 24.04
CA ASP A 251 10.32 7.42 25.31
C ASP A 251 9.58 6.07 25.14
N PRO A 252 9.97 5.01 25.89
CA PRO A 252 9.31 3.71 25.91
C PRO A 252 7.81 3.75 26.20
N VAL A 253 7.32 4.77 26.92
CA VAL A 253 5.89 4.90 27.27
C VAL A 253 5.05 5.62 26.21
N THR A 254 5.68 6.04 25.10
CA THR A 254 4.96 6.59 23.95
C THR A 254 3.98 5.54 23.38
N ARG A 255 2.76 5.93 23.04
CA ARG A 255 1.81 5.02 22.38
C ARG A 255 2.09 4.96 20.88
N PRO A 256 1.82 3.82 20.20
CA PRO A 256 2.14 3.66 18.78
C PRO A 256 1.61 4.76 17.84
N PHE A 257 0.43 5.32 18.10
CA PHE A 257 -0.16 6.37 17.27
C PHE A 257 0.44 7.77 17.49
N GLN A 258 1.26 7.93 18.51
CA GLN A 258 1.97 9.18 18.80
C GLN A 258 3.31 9.24 18.05
N ILE A 259 3.84 8.09 17.62
CA ILE A 259 5.14 7.98 16.97
C ILE A 259 5.08 8.49 15.53
N ALA A 260 5.93 9.47 15.23
CA ALA A 260 6.13 10.03 13.90
C ALA A 260 6.88 9.05 12.98
N ASN A 261 6.73 9.20 11.66
CA ASN A 261 7.43 8.33 10.70
C ASN A 261 8.96 8.43 10.82
N GLY A 262 9.50 9.61 11.16
CA GLY A 262 10.94 9.77 11.41
C GLY A 262 11.43 9.03 12.66
N GLU A 263 10.62 8.99 13.71
CA GLU A 263 10.92 8.26 14.95
C GLU A 263 10.81 6.75 14.73
N PHE A 264 9.83 6.29 13.95
CA PHE A 264 9.81 4.92 13.45
C PHE A 264 11.07 4.60 12.64
N GLY A 265 11.61 5.56 11.89
CA GLY A 265 12.88 5.44 11.20
C GLY A 265 14.03 5.10 12.15
N ARG A 266 14.19 5.91 13.22
CA ARG A 266 15.21 5.67 14.25
C ARG A 266 15.03 4.32 14.96
N LEU A 267 13.79 3.92 15.24
CA LEU A 267 13.49 2.59 15.78
C LEU A 267 13.90 1.47 14.82
N CYS A 268 13.61 1.62 13.52
CA CYS A 268 14.02 0.64 12.52
C CYS A 268 15.55 0.57 12.36
N GLU A 269 16.24 1.71 12.40
CA GLU A 269 17.71 1.79 12.38
C GLU A 269 18.32 1.10 13.61
N ALA A 270 17.80 1.39 14.81
CA ALA A 270 18.21 0.73 16.03
C ALA A 270 18.00 -0.80 15.98
N TYR A 271 16.85 -1.26 15.48
CA TYR A 271 16.61 -2.69 15.29
C TYR A 271 17.59 -3.29 14.27
N ASN A 272 17.84 -2.61 13.15
CA ASN A 272 18.79 -3.05 12.12
C ASN A 272 20.22 -3.21 12.69
N GLU A 273 20.68 -2.28 13.52
CA GLU A 273 21.98 -2.40 14.20
C GLU A 273 22.03 -3.56 15.20
N ILE A 274 20.92 -3.81 15.91
CA ILE A 274 20.83 -4.92 16.86
C ILE A 274 20.91 -6.26 16.11
N ILE A 275 20.14 -6.45 15.02
CA ILE A 275 20.17 -7.71 14.27
C ILE A 275 21.50 -7.93 13.54
N GLN A 276 22.26 -6.88 13.21
CA GLN A 276 23.63 -7.05 12.69
C GLN A 276 24.59 -7.64 13.74
N LYS A 277 24.35 -7.38 15.03
CA LYS A 277 25.11 -7.97 16.15
C LYS A 277 24.57 -9.33 16.60
N TYR A 278 23.27 -9.52 16.44
CA TYR A 278 22.53 -10.74 16.82
C TYR A 278 21.64 -11.20 15.65
N PRO A 279 22.22 -11.81 14.60
CA PRO A 279 21.50 -12.18 13.37
C PRO A 279 20.30 -13.11 13.60
N GLU A 280 20.31 -13.89 14.68
CA GLU A 280 19.21 -14.78 15.07
C GLU A 280 17.89 -14.03 15.32
N PHE A 281 17.93 -12.74 15.67
CA PHE A 281 16.72 -11.94 15.92
C PHE A 281 16.00 -11.51 14.63
N GLU A 282 16.68 -11.51 13.48
CA GLU A 282 16.07 -11.13 12.20
C GLU A 282 14.92 -12.07 11.81
N ASN A 283 15.09 -13.37 12.06
CA ASN A 283 14.11 -14.40 11.73
C ASN A 283 13.25 -14.82 12.92
N TYR A 284 13.43 -14.20 14.10
CA TYR A 284 12.59 -14.47 15.26
C TYR A 284 11.12 -14.11 14.98
N ASP A 285 10.25 -15.06 15.29
CA ASP A 285 8.79 -14.94 15.24
C ASP A 285 8.19 -15.39 16.57
N ASN A 286 7.62 -14.43 17.32
CA ASN A 286 6.99 -14.67 18.61
C ASN A 286 5.72 -15.53 18.55
N ARG A 287 5.21 -15.82 17.36
CA ARG A 287 4.02 -16.67 17.13
C ARG A 287 4.37 -18.05 16.60
N ALA A 288 5.64 -18.32 16.29
CA ALA A 288 6.07 -19.65 15.89
C ALA A 288 5.79 -20.64 17.04
N PRO A 289 5.37 -21.88 16.74
CA PRO A 289 5.19 -22.90 17.76
C PRO A 289 6.50 -23.07 18.54
N LYS A 290 6.44 -22.94 19.86
CA LYS A 290 7.62 -23.14 20.73
C LYS A 290 8.15 -24.54 20.46
N LYS A 291 9.41 -24.66 20.03
CA LYS A 291 10.10 -25.96 19.99
C LYS A 291 10.18 -26.43 21.44
N THR A 292 9.29 -27.36 21.82
CA THR A 292 9.40 -28.10 23.08
C THR A 292 10.62 -29.00 22.98
N THR A 293 11.79 -28.49 23.35
CA THR A 293 12.85 -29.37 23.84
C THR A 293 12.36 -29.98 25.13
N LYS A 294 11.74 -31.17 25.05
CA LYS A 294 11.58 -32.01 26.24
C LYS A 294 12.99 -32.27 26.78
N PRO A 295 13.24 -32.10 28.09
CA PRO A 295 14.47 -32.61 28.67
C PRO A 295 14.49 -34.13 28.44
N VAL A 296 15.58 -34.62 27.88
CA VAL A 296 15.90 -36.04 27.93
C VAL A 296 16.12 -36.33 29.41
N VAL A 297 15.09 -36.87 30.06
CA VAL A 297 15.28 -37.50 31.36
C VAL A 297 15.99 -38.80 31.04
N GLU A 298 17.26 -38.85 31.45
CA GLU A 298 18.06 -40.06 31.51
C GLU A 298 17.25 -41.17 32.18
N ALA A 299 17.05 -42.26 31.44
CA ALA A 299 16.65 -43.52 32.02
C ALA A 299 17.94 -44.19 32.53
N GLU A 300 18.21 -44.03 33.82
CA GLU A 300 19.01 -44.98 34.58
C GLU A 300 18.23 -45.42 35.82
N ILE A 301 18.28 -46.75 36.03
CA ILE A 301 17.66 -47.61 37.05
C ILE A 301 16.25 -48.12 36.71
#